data_AF-A0A9D5YB62-F1
#
_entry.id   AF-A0A9D5YB62-F1
#
_cell.length_a   1.000
_cell.length_b   1.000
_cell.length_c   1.000
_cell.angle_alpha   90.00
_cell.angle_beta   90.00
_cell.angle_gamma   90.00
#
_symmetry.space_group_name_H-M   'P 1'
#
loop_
_entity.id
_entity.type
_entity.pdbx_description
1 polymer ?
#
loop_
_entity_poly.entity_id
_entity_poly.type
_entity_poly.pdbx_seq_one_letter_code
_entity_poly.pdbx_strand_id
1 'polypeptide(L)'
;MRESFKRFLGTFLLVVNIISFVLTLVLGAIGVYAEIVGPGNFINQLEFLNINMSYDQFLIVGYICTAVTIITYIALSKIKISDE
;
A
#
# COMPACT_ATOMS: atom_id res chain seq x y z
N MET A 1 -5.99 24.16 -23.88
CA MET A 1 -6.48 22.77 -23.68
C MET A 1 -5.41 21.84 -23.09
N ARG A 2 -4.12 21.97 -23.45
CA ARG A 2 -3.00 21.12 -22.96
C ARG A 2 -2.60 21.35 -21.50
N GLU A 3 -2.66 22.60 -21.04
CA GLU A 3 -2.30 23.01 -19.67
C GLU A 3 -3.24 22.46 -18.59
N SER A 4 -4.55 22.41 -18.90
CA SER A 4 -5.57 21.86 -18.01
C SER A 4 -5.34 20.37 -17.74
N PHE A 5 -4.90 19.62 -18.77
CA PHE A 5 -4.67 18.19 -18.67
C PHE A 5 -3.42 17.87 -17.83
N LYS A 6 -2.34 18.66 -17.95
CA LYS A 6 -1.15 18.50 -17.11
C LYS A 6 -1.44 18.75 -15.62
N ARG A 7 -2.21 19.81 -15.31
CA ARG A 7 -2.64 20.08 -13.94
C ARG A 7 -3.52 18.95 -13.38
N PHE A 8 -4.43 18.42 -14.20
CA PHE A 8 -5.27 17.29 -13.82
C PHE A 8 -4.44 16.04 -13.51
N LEU A 9 -3.44 15.73 -14.34
CA LEU A 9 -2.53 14.61 -14.14
C LEU A 9 -1.70 14.76 -12.87
N GLY A 10 -1.19 15.96 -12.59
CA GLY A 10 -0.44 16.25 -11.37
C GLY A 10 -1.29 16.07 -10.11
N THR A 11 -2.51 16.62 -10.08
CA THR A 11 -3.45 16.42 -8.97
C THR A 11 -3.85 14.96 -8.82
N PHE A 12 -4.11 14.27 -9.92
CA PHE A 12 -4.45 12.85 -9.92
C PHE A 12 -3.32 11.99 -9.36
N LEU A 13 -2.07 12.21 -9.79
CA LEU A 13 -0.89 11.53 -9.24
C LEU A 13 -0.74 11.77 -7.73
N LEU A 14 -0.98 12.99 -7.27
CA LEU A 14 -0.85 13.37 -5.87
C LEU A 14 -1.90 12.66 -5.01
N VAL A 15 -3.15 12.61 -5.48
CA VAL A 15 -4.24 11.87 -4.81
C VAL A 15 -3.93 10.38 -4.75
N VAL A 16 -3.50 9.79 -5.87
CA VAL A 16 -3.11 8.36 -5.91
C VAL A 16 -1.93 8.08 -4.97
N ASN A 17 -0.97 8.99 -4.87
CA ASN A 17 0.16 8.83 -3.94
C ASN A 17 -0.27 8.85 -2.47
N ILE A 18 -1.17 9.76 -2.09
CA ILE A 18 -1.69 9.83 -0.72
C ILE A 18 -2.48 8.56 -0.41
N ILE A 19 -3.35 8.11 -1.31
CA ILE A 19 -4.14 6.89 -1.13
C ILE A 19 -3.20 5.67 -0.99
N SER A 20 -2.21 5.55 -1.87
CA SER A 20 -1.21 4.48 -1.78
C SER A 20 -0.46 4.52 -0.45
N PHE A 21 0.03 5.68 -0.01
CA PHE A 21 0.75 5.83 1.26
C PHE A 21 -0.09 5.43 2.48
N VAL A 22 -1.36 5.84 2.51
CA VAL A 22 -2.29 5.44 3.57
C VAL A 22 -2.52 3.94 3.55
N LEU A 23 -2.71 3.34 2.36
CA LEU A 23 -2.85 1.88 2.22
C LEU A 23 -1.64 1.14 2.76
N THR A 24 -0.42 1.63 2.51
CA THR A 24 0.82 1.02 3.02
C THR A 24 0.92 1.09 4.51
N LEU A 25 0.56 2.23 5.11
CA LEU A 25 0.55 2.37 6.56
C LEU A 25 -0.42 1.39 7.20
N VAL A 26 -1.64 1.28 6.64
CA VAL A 26 -2.65 0.34 7.13
C VAL A 26 -2.18 -1.10 6.96
N LEU A 27 -1.71 -1.49 5.77
CA LEU A 27 -1.24 -2.85 5.51
C LEU A 27 0.02 -3.21 6.30
N GLY A 28 0.94 -2.25 6.46
CA GLY A 28 2.12 -2.41 7.29
C GLY A 28 1.77 -2.58 8.77
N ALA A 29 0.82 -1.80 9.29
CA ALA A 29 0.33 -1.96 10.65
C ALA A 29 -0.37 -3.32 10.86
N ILE A 30 -1.15 -3.78 9.88
CA ILE A 30 -1.77 -5.12 9.93
C ILE A 30 -0.70 -6.22 9.87
N GLY A 31 0.35 -6.05 9.06
CA GLY A 31 1.48 -6.99 9.02
C GLY A 31 2.20 -7.11 10.37
N VAL A 32 2.52 -5.97 10.99
CA VAL A 32 3.12 -5.93 12.34
C VAL A 32 2.17 -6.55 13.38
N TYR A 33 0.87 -6.24 13.30
CA TYR A 33 -0.13 -6.85 14.18
C TYR A 33 -0.19 -8.38 14.02
N ALA A 34 -0.15 -8.89 12.78
CA ALA A 34 -0.15 -10.31 12.50
C ALA A 34 1.10 -11.02 13.07
N GLU A 35 2.25 -10.34 13.05
CA GLU A 35 3.50 -10.83 13.62
C GLU A 35 3.49 -10.82 15.16
N ILE A 36 2.90 -9.79 15.78
CA ILE A 36 2.75 -9.67 17.25
C ILE A 36 1.76 -10.70 17.81
N VAL A 37 0.61 -10.86 17.15
CA VAL A 37 -0.47 -11.76 17.59
C VAL A 37 -0.14 -13.23 17.31
N GLY A 38 0.83 -13.46 16.43
CA GLY A 38 1.32 -14.78 16.06
C GLY A 38 0.43 -15.45 15.00
N PRO A 39 1.03 -16.30 14.15
CA PRO A 39 0.37 -16.83 12.96
C PRO A 39 -0.90 -17.64 13.26
N GLY A 40 -0.91 -18.41 14.37
CA GLY A 40 -2.07 -19.22 14.75
C GLY A 40 -3.28 -18.37 15.17
N ASN A 41 -3.04 -17.28 15.90
CA ASN A 41 -4.13 -16.46 16.41
C ASN A 41 -4.67 -15.50 15.33
N PHE A 42 -3.83 -15.11 14.37
CA PHE A 42 -4.23 -14.38 13.17
C PHE A 42 -5.06 -15.25 12.20
N ILE A 43 -4.67 -16.51 11.96
CA ILE A 43 -5.45 -17.45 11.13
C ILE A 43 -6.83 -17.69 11.75
N ASN A 44 -6.93 -17.88 13.07
CA ASN A 44 -8.23 -18.05 13.73
C ASN A 44 -9.15 -16.82 13.54
N GLN A 45 -8.59 -15.60 13.51
CA GLN A 45 -9.36 -14.39 13.22
C GLN A 45 -9.76 -14.30 11.74
N LEU A 46 -8.88 -14.71 10.82
CA LEU A 46 -9.20 -14.80 9.38
C LEU A 46 -10.29 -15.83 9.09
N GLU A 47 -10.23 -16.99 9.75
CA GLU A 47 -11.23 -18.04 9.66
C GLU A 47 -12.58 -17.58 10.22
N PHE A 48 -12.58 -16.79 11.31
CA PHE A 48 -13.78 -16.13 11.83
C PHE A 48 -14.38 -15.12 10.83
N LEU A 49 -13.54 -14.44 10.05
CA LEU A 49 -13.97 -13.57 8.94
C LEU A 49 -14.32 -14.35 7.65
N ASN A 50 -14.29 -15.69 7.67
CA ASN A 50 -14.54 -16.56 6.52
C ASN A 50 -13.54 -16.35 5.36
N ILE A 51 -12.33 -15.88 5.67
CA ILE A 51 -11.23 -15.69 4.72
C ILE A 51 -10.30 -16.89 4.86
N ASN A 52 -10.43 -17.86 3.96
CA ASN A 52 -9.56 -19.04 3.94
C ASN A 52 -8.22 -18.69 3.25
N MET A 53 -7.36 -17.96 3.94
CA MET A 53 -6.04 -17.55 3.46
C MET A 53 -4.97 -17.92 4.48
N SER A 54 -3.89 -18.56 4.03
CA SER A 54 -2.77 -18.91 4.89
C SER A 54 -1.96 -17.68 5.30
N TYR A 55 -1.34 -17.72 6.48
CA TYR A 55 -0.47 -16.64 6.98
C TYR A 55 0.65 -16.28 5.99
N ASP A 56 1.26 -17.28 5.34
CA ASP A 56 2.27 -17.05 4.30
C ASP A 56 1.72 -16.28 3.10
N GLN A 57 0.49 -16.59 2.67
CA GLN A 57 -0.15 -15.88 1.56
C GLN A 57 -0.47 -14.44 1.95
N PHE A 58 -0.91 -14.22 3.19
CA PHE A 58 -1.16 -12.89 3.72
C PHE A 58 0.12 -12.04 3.76
N LEU A 59 1.22 -12.60 4.26
CA LEU A 59 2.53 -11.93 4.28
C LEU A 59 3.04 -11.61 2.88
N ILE A 60 2.91 -12.54 1.91
CA ILE A 60 3.28 -12.30 0.52
C ILE A 60 2.52 -11.11 -0.06
N VAL A 61 1.20 -11.03 0.18
CA VAL A 61 0.38 -9.89 -0.26
C VAL A 61 0.84 -8.59 0.41
N GLY A 62 1.14 -8.64 1.71
CA GLY A 62 1.70 -7.51 2.46
C GLY A 62 3.03 -7.00 1.90
N TYR A 63 3.96 -7.92 1.59
CA TYR A 63 5.26 -7.60 0.98
C TYR A 63 5.10 -7.00 -0.42
N ILE A 64 4.23 -7.58 -1.26
CA ILE A 64 3.95 -7.05 -2.60
C ILE A 64 3.39 -5.63 -2.50
N CYS A 65 2.42 -5.40 -1.61
CA CYS A 65 1.82 -4.08 -1.47
C CYS A 65 2.82 -3.04 -0.92
N THR A 66 3.69 -3.45 0.00
CA THR A 66 4.77 -2.61 0.52
C THR A 66 5.77 -2.26 -0.60
N ALA A 67 6.19 -3.23 -1.40
CA ALA A 67 7.09 -3.01 -2.53
C ALA A 67 6.49 -2.06 -3.58
N VAL A 68 5.21 -2.26 -3.94
CA VAL A 68 4.48 -1.36 -4.85
C VAL A 68 4.42 0.05 -4.30
N THR A 69 4.24 0.20 -2.99
CA THR A 69 4.28 1.53 -2.37
C THR A 69 5.64 2.18 -2.50
N ILE A 70 6.70 1.48 -2.13
CA ILE A 70 8.06 2.02 -2.17
C ILE A 70 8.40 2.47 -3.60
N ILE A 71 8.08 1.65 -4.60
CA ILE A 71 8.28 1.97 -6.02
C ILE A 71 7.48 3.22 -6.41
N THR A 72 6.19 3.28 -6.03
CA THR A 72 5.31 4.42 -6.32
C THR A 72 5.81 5.71 -5.67
N TYR A 73 6.27 5.63 -4.42
CA TYR A 73 6.83 6.75 -3.67
C TYR A 73 8.12 7.28 -4.31
N ILE A 74 9.03 6.39 -4.71
CA ILE A 74 10.26 6.78 -5.41
C ILE A 74 9.94 7.42 -6.76
N ALA A 75 8.99 6.86 -7.53
CA ALA A 75 8.58 7.42 -8.82
C ALA A 75 7.98 8.84 -8.67
N LEU A 76 7.15 9.07 -7.65
CA LEU A 76 6.60 10.39 -7.37
C LEU A 76 7.64 11.38 -6.87
N SER A 77 8.60 10.94 -6.05
CA SER A 77 9.72 11.77 -5.61
C SER A 77 10.54 12.26 -6.81
N LYS A 78 10.83 11.38 -7.79
CA LYS A 78 11.55 11.77 -9.01
C LYS A 78 10.79 12.73 -9.92
N ILE A 79 9.46 12.57 -10.02
CA ILE A 79 8.63 13.51 -10.78
C ILE A 79 8.58 14.87 -10.09
N LYS A 80 8.48 14.90 -8.75
CA LYS A 80 8.42 16.12 -7.96
C LYS A 80 9.73 16.91 -7.98
N ILE A 81 10.89 16.23 -8.01
CA ILE A 81 12.23 16.84 -8.13
C ILE A 81 12.47 17.42 -9.53
N SER A 82 11.79 16.93 -10.56
CA SER A 82 11.97 17.41 -11.94
C SER A 82 11.18 18.67 -12.29
N ASP A 83 10.30 19.14 -11.39
CA ASP A 83 9.54 20.39 -11.50
C ASP A 83 10.16 21.52 -10.64
N GLU A 84 11.32 21.28 -10.01
CA GLU A 84 12.15 22.26 -9.27
C GLU A 84 13.38 22.67 -10.10
#